data_AF-K6GN70-F1
#
_entry.id   AF-K6GN70-F1
#
_cell.length_a   1.000
_cell.length_b   1.000
_cell.length_c   1.000
_cell.angle_alpha   90.00
_cell.angle_beta   90.00
_cell.angle_gamma   90.00
#
_symmetry.space_group_name_H-M   'P 1'
#
loop_
_entity.id
_entity.type
_entity.pdbx_description
1 polymer ?
#
loop_
_entity_poly.entity_id
_entity_poly.type
_entity_poly.pdbx_seq_one_letter_code
_entity_poly.pdbx_strand_id
1 'polypeptide(L)'
;MAEGSRQFGAGSLITVLVVGIGVGWLLSSRQALLDRRACDGAGFEDARQRFADESMRRLDLSPEQRRVYLDAWENGRRDFDLALGRMRPEIDGVFKRIDDRVRPILSPRQLAVYDRLEAERRAHMPERPAGGD
;
A
#
# COMPACT_ATOMS: atom_id res chain seq x y z
N MET A 1 62.20 4.55 -16.13
CA MET A 1 61.23 5.11 -15.16
C MET A 1 59.84 5.05 -15.77
N ALA A 2 58.83 4.83 -14.91
CA ALA A 2 57.39 5.01 -15.15
C ALA A 2 56.65 3.94 -15.98
N GLU A 3 56.45 2.74 -15.42
CA GLU A 3 55.37 1.85 -15.86
C GLU A 3 54.86 0.97 -14.71
N GLY A 4 54.40 1.61 -13.63
CA GLY A 4 53.94 0.90 -12.42
C GLY A 4 52.75 1.52 -11.69
N SER A 5 52.19 2.63 -12.19
CA SER A 5 51.14 3.36 -11.45
C SER A 5 49.73 3.28 -12.05
N ARG A 6 49.55 2.72 -13.25
CA ARG A 6 48.23 2.70 -13.94
C ARG A 6 47.33 1.52 -13.55
N GLN A 7 47.89 0.41 -13.05
CA GLN A 7 47.10 -0.79 -12.70
C GLN A 7 46.37 -0.68 -11.36
N PHE A 8 46.92 0.04 -10.38
CA PHE A 8 46.30 0.20 -9.06
C PHE A 8 45.09 1.15 -9.05
N GLY A 9 45.03 2.12 -9.97
CA GLY A 9 43.90 3.06 -10.06
C GLY A 9 42.65 2.44 -10.70
N ALA A 10 42.82 1.59 -11.72
CA ALA A 10 41.70 0.99 -12.44
C ALA A 10 40.98 -0.08 -11.62
N GLY A 11 41.71 -0.92 -10.88
CA GLY A 11 41.13 -1.93 -9.99
C GLY A 11 40.31 -1.31 -8.86
N SER A 12 40.82 -0.24 -8.25
CA SER A 12 40.14 0.54 -7.21
C SER A 12 38.83 1.17 -7.72
N LEU A 13 38.85 1.79 -8.91
CA LEU A 13 37.66 2.39 -9.52
C LEU A 13 36.58 1.36 -9.85
N ILE A 14 36.97 0.19 -10.37
CA ILE A 14 36.03 -0.90 -10.67
C ILE A 14 35.39 -1.42 -9.38
N THR A 15 36.17 -1.59 -8.29
CA THR A 15 35.63 -2.01 -6.99
C THR A 15 34.66 -0.97 -6.42
N VAL A 16 34.99 0.32 -6.46
CA VAL A 16 34.07 1.39 -6.00
C VAL A 16 32.81 1.44 -6.84
N LEU A 17 32.91 1.23 -8.16
CA LEU A 17 31.76 1.18 -9.06
C LEU A 17 30.85 -0.01 -8.75
N VAL A 18 31.40 -1.21 -8.59
CA VAL A 18 30.65 -2.44 -8.28
C VAL A 18 29.99 -2.34 -6.90
N VAL A 19 30.72 -1.82 -5.90
CA VAL A 19 30.17 -1.60 -4.55
C VAL A 19 29.09 -0.50 -4.58
N GLY A 20 29.31 0.59 -5.31
CA GLY A 20 28.33 1.67 -5.45
C GLY A 20 27.05 1.23 -6.16
N ILE A 21 27.17 0.43 -7.22
CA ILE A 21 26.01 -0.17 -7.92
C ILE A 21 25.30 -1.16 -7.00
N GLY A 22 26.03 -2.02 -6.28
CA GLY A 22 25.46 -3.00 -5.35
C GLY A 22 24.73 -2.36 -4.18
N VAL A 23 25.31 -1.33 -3.57
CA VAL A 23 24.70 -0.55 -2.48
C VAL A 23 23.51 0.27 -3.02
N GLY A 24 23.63 0.87 -4.20
CA GLY A 24 22.53 1.57 -4.87
C GLY A 24 21.34 0.66 -5.20
N TRP A 25 21.59 -0.58 -5.64
CA TRP A 25 20.57 -1.60 -5.87
C TRP A 25 19.93 -2.10 -4.58
N LEU A 26 20.72 -2.29 -3.52
CA LEU A 26 20.23 -2.71 -2.20
C LEU A 26 19.37 -1.60 -1.55
N LEU A 27 19.79 -0.33 -1.65
CA LEU A 27 18.98 0.79 -1.17
C LEU A 27 17.73 1.00 -2.00
N SER A 28 17.79 0.94 -3.33
CA SER A 28 16.60 1.10 -4.18
C SER A 28 15.63 -0.07 -4.05
N SER A 29 16.12 -1.30 -3.89
CA SER A 29 15.31 -2.49 -3.59
C SER A 29 14.66 -2.39 -2.20
N ARG A 30 15.40 -1.90 -1.19
CA ARG A 30 14.85 -1.61 0.13
C ARG A 30 13.80 -0.49 0.07
N GLN A 31 14.04 0.57 -0.71
CA GLN A 31 13.09 1.66 -0.92
C GLN A 31 11.83 1.14 -1.62
N ALA A 32 11.96 0.35 -2.68
CA ALA A 32 10.83 -0.25 -3.40
C ALA A 32 10.05 -1.26 -2.54
N LEU A 33 10.72 -1.96 -1.61
CA LEU A 33 10.07 -2.82 -0.61
C LEU A 33 9.41 -2.03 0.52
N LEU A 34 9.95 -0.86 0.89
CA LEU A 34 9.33 0.06 1.84
C LEU A 34 8.15 0.78 1.21
N ASP A 35 8.22 1.18 -0.06
CA ASP A 35 7.12 1.76 -0.84
C ASP A 35 6.02 0.73 -1.07
N ARG A 36 6.38 -0.53 -1.40
CA ARG A 36 5.42 -1.64 -1.45
C ARG A 36 4.81 -1.93 -0.08
N ARG A 37 5.59 -1.99 0.99
CA ARG A 37 5.06 -2.14 2.37
C ARG A 37 4.23 -0.95 2.83
N ALA A 38 4.54 0.26 2.36
CA ALA A 38 3.72 1.44 2.58
C ALA A 38 2.42 1.36 1.78
N CYS A 39 2.40 0.75 0.60
CA CYS A 39 1.15 0.43 -0.12
C CYS A 39 0.40 -0.77 0.48
N ASP A 40 1.11 -1.73 1.08
CA ASP A 40 0.53 -2.97 1.65
C ASP A 40 0.01 -2.77 3.09
N GLY A 41 0.43 -1.72 3.79
CA GLY A 41 0.06 -1.44 5.19
C GLY A 41 -0.43 -0.03 5.50
N ALA A 42 -0.06 0.99 4.69
CA ALA A 42 -0.61 2.34 4.79
C ALA A 42 -1.74 2.42 3.76
N GLY A 43 -2.97 2.20 4.23
CA GLY A 43 -4.12 1.80 3.43
C GLY A 43 -4.43 2.74 2.26
N PHE A 44 -5.33 2.30 1.39
CA PHE A 44 -5.92 3.11 0.32
C PHE A 44 -6.21 4.57 0.74
N GLU A 45 -6.64 4.76 1.99
CA GLU A 45 -6.88 6.07 2.59
C GLU A 45 -5.63 6.95 2.72
N ASP A 46 -4.47 6.39 3.11
CA ASP A 46 -3.21 7.13 3.18
C ASP A 46 -2.68 7.52 1.79
N ALA A 47 -2.90 6.67 0.78
CA ALA A 47 -2.57 7.00 -0.60
C ALA A 47 -3.47 8.12 -1.14
N ARG A 48 -4.77 8.07 -0.80
CA ARG A 48 -5.77 9.09 -1.15
C ARG A 48 -5.47 10.43 -0.49
N GLN A 49 -5.15 10.43 0.81
CA GLN A 49 -4.79 11.64 1.56
C GLN A 49 -3.54 12.30 0.98
N ARG A 50 -2.49 11.51 0.69
CA ARG A 50 -1.28 12.01 0.02
C ARG A 50 -1.59 12.66 -1.33
N PHE A 51 -2.47 12.05 -2.12
CA PHE A 51 -2.87 12.61 -3.41
C PHE A 51 -3.65 13.93 -3.25
N ALA A 52 -4.57 14.00 -2.28
CA ALA A 52 -5.31 15.22 -1.97
C ALA A 52 -4.38 16.35 -1.53
N ASP A 53 -3.44 16.08 -0.62
CA ASP A 53 -2.46 17.05 -0.13
C ASP A 53 -1.54 17.56 -1.25
N GLU A 54 -1.07 16.66 -2.12
CA GLU A 54 -0.25 17.03 -3.26
C GLU A 54 -1.02 17.90 -4.26
N SER A 55 -2.29 17.56 -4.51
CA SER A 55 -3.17 18.33 -5.38
C SER A 55 -3.42 19.74 -4.82
N MET A 56 -3.61 19.85 -3.50
CA MET A 56 -3.74 21.14 -2.82
C MET A 56 -2.48 22.00 -2.89
N ARG A 57 -1.31 21.39 -2.99
CA ARG A 57 -0.01 22.08 -3.09
C ARG A 57 0.29 22.55 -4.51
N ARG A 58 -0.05 21.75 -5.53
CA ARG A 58 0.39 22.00 -6.91
C ARG A 58 -0.61 22.75 -7.78
N LEU A 59 -1.90 22.71 -7.43
CA LEU A 59 -2.94 23.25 -8.31
C LEU A 59 -3.23 24.74 -8.09
N ASP A 60 -2.55 25.38 -7.13
CA ASP A 60 -2.71 26.82 -6.81
C ASP A 60 -4.18 27.27 -6.76
N LEU A 61 -5.03 26.45 -6.14
CA LEU A 61 -6.47 26.67 -6.12
C LEU A 61 -6.83 27.92 -5.32
N SER A 62 -7.77 28.70 -5.87
CA SER A 62 -8.42 29.78 -5.12
C SER A 62 -9.18 29.21 -3.91
N PRO A 63 -9.51 30.04 -2.90
CA PRO A 63 -10.29 29.58 -1.75
C PRO A 63 -11.62 28.92 -2.11
N GLU A 64 -12.30 29.44 -3.14
CA GLU A 64 -13.56 28.88 -3.62
C GLU A 64 -13.35 27.54 -4.33
N GLN A 65 -12.33 27.43 -5.19
CA GLN A 65 -11.98 26.18 -5.86
C GLN A 65 -11.56 25.10 -4.88
N ARG A 66 -10.80 25.47 -3.84
CA ARG A 66 -10.39 24.55 -2.76
C ARG A 66 -11.61 23.98 -2.03
N ARG A 67 -12.61 24.83 -1.73
CA ARG A 67 -13.86 24.37 -1.09
C ARG A 67 -14.59 23.34 -1.96
N VAL A 68 -14.78 23.65 -3.25
CA VAL A 68 -15.45 22.74 -4.20
C VAL A 68 -14.67 21.43 -4.34
N TYR A 69 -13.35 21.50 -4.41
CA TYR A 69 -12.50 20.32 -4.52
C TYR A 69 -12.65 19.38 -3.31
N LEU A 70 -12.54 19.93 -2.09
CA LEU A 70 -12.66 19.14 -0.87
C LEU A 70 -14.06 18.52 -0.72
N ASP A 71 -15.10 19.28 -1.05
CA ASP A 71 -16.48 18.77 -1.03
C ASP A 71 -16.69 17.63 -2.03
N ALA A 72 -16.16 17.73 -3.24
CA ALA A 72 -16.23 16.67 -4.24
C ALA A 72 -15.53 15.38 -3.77
N TRP A 73 -14.38 15.50 -3.11
CA TRP A 73 -13.65 14.35 -2.56
C TRP A 73 -14.41 13.67 -1.42
N GLU A 74 -15.00 14.46 -0.53
CA GLU A 74 -15.78 13.96 0.60
C GLU A 74 -17.08 13.28 0.15
N ASN A 75 -17.78 13.88 -0.81
CA ASN A 75 -18.96 13.26 -1.41
C ASN A 75 -18.61 11.96 -2.15
N GLY A 76 -17.53 11.96 -2.93
CA GLY A 76 -17.04 10.75 -3.58
C GLY A 76 -16.60 9.65 -2.59
N ARG A 77 -16.08 10.02 -1.41
CA ARG A 77 -15.76 9.08 -0.33
C ARG A 77 -17.04 8.43 0.21
N ARG A 78 -18.04 9.24 0.52
CA ARG A 78 -19.35 8.77 1.00
C ARG A 78 -20.04 7.82 0.01
N ASP A 79 -20.00 8.16 -1.28
CA ASP A 79 -20.60 7.34 -2.34
C ASP A 79 -19.87 5.99 -2.47
N PHE A 80 -18.55 5.98 -2.35
CA PHE A 80 -17.75 4.77 -2.36
C PHE A 80 -18.04 3.88 -1.14
N ASP A 81 -18.12 4.46 0.06
CA ASP A 81 -18.47 3.73 1.29
C ASP A 81 -19.87 3.11 1.19
N LEU A 82 -20.84 3.84 0.64
CA LEU A 82 -22.19 3.31 0.38
C LEU A 82 -22.17 2.16 -0.63
N ALA A 83 -21.40 2.28 -1.71
CA ALA A 83 -21.27 1.23 -2.71
C ALA A 83 -20.64 -0.04 -2.13
N LEU A 84 -19.52 0.09 -1.40
CA LEU A 84 -18.89 -1.04 -0.69
C LEU A 84 -19.83 -1.66 0.34
N GLY A 85 -20.53 -0.81 1.09
CA GLY A 85 -21.54 -1.23 2.05
C GLY A 85 -22.65 -2.09 1.44
N ARG A 86 -23.13 -1.73 0.25
CA ARG A 86 -24.12 -2.52 -0.51
C ARG A 86 -23.54 -3.84 -1.04
N MET A 87 -22.29 -3.85 -1.45
CA MET A 87 -21.59 -5.06 -1.93
C MET A 87 -21.16 -6.00 -0.79
N ARG A 88 -21.22 -5.54 0.47
CA ARG A 88 -20.78 -6.30 1.64
C ARG A 88 -21.32 -7.75 1.72
N PRO A 89 -22.61 -8.03 1.46
CA PRO A 89 -23.13 -9.40 1.52
C PRO A 89 -22.46 -10.33 0.51
N GLU A 90 -22.21 -9.84 -0.70
CA GLU A 90 -21.56 -10.62 -1.76
C GLU A 90 -20.10 -10.90 -1.42
N ILE A 91 -19.42 -9.87 -0.90
CA ILE A 91 -18.03 -9.94 -0.43
C ILE A 91 -17.90 -10.95 0.73
N ASP A 92 -18.78 -10.87 1.73
CA ASP A 92 -18.82 -11.81 2.86
C ASP A 92 -19.09 -13.25 2.37
N GLY A 93 -19.95 -13.40 1.36
CA GLY A 93 -20.21 -14.69 0.71
C GLY A 93 -18.98 -15.28 0.01
N VAL A 94 -18.17 -14.44 -0.65
CA VAL A 94 -16.89 -14.86 -1.25
C VAL A 94 -15.94 -15.33 -0.15
N PHE A 95 -15.77 -14.55 0.92
CA PHE A 95 -14.87 -14.93 2.02
C PHE A 95 -15.31 -16.20 2.72
N LYS A 96 -16.60 -16.39 2.96
CA LYS A 96 -17.13 -17.63 3.52
C LYS A 96 -16.73 -18.85 2.67
N ARG A 97 -16.88 -18.77 1.35
CA ARG A 97 -16.49 -19.88 0.44
C ARG A 97 -14.99 -20.17 0.48
N ILE A 98 -14.16 -19.16 0.70
CA ILE A 98 -12.71 -19.32 0.87
C ILE A 98 -12.44 -20.00 2.22
N ASP A 99 -13.05 -19.50 3.29
CA ASP A 99 -12.94 -20.05 4.65
C ASP A 99 -13.33 -21.53 4.71
N ASP A 100 -14.45 -21.89 4.09
CA ASP A 100 -14.95 -23.27 4.03
C ASP A 100 -13.94 -24.23 3.35
N ARG A 101 -13.12 -23.72 2.43
CA ARG A 101 -12.07 -24.51 1.74
C ARG A 101 -10.74 -24.50 2.47
N VAL A 102 -10.37 -23.38 3.11
CA VAL A 102 -9.06 -23.19 3.72
C VAL A 102 -9.02 -23.76 5.14
N ARG A 103 -10.03 -23.52 5.98
CA ARG A 103 -10.03 -23.94 7.39
C ARG A 103 -9.76 -25.45 7.58
N PRO A 104 -10.36 -26.38 6.80
CA PRO A 104 -10.15 -27.81 7.01
C PRO A 104 -8.72 -28.31 6.77
N ILE A 105 -7.91 -27.59 5.99
CA ILE A 105 -6.54 -27.98 5.66
C ILE A 105 -5.50 -27.39 6.62
N LEU A 106 -5.91 -26.54 7.57
CA LEU A 106 -5.01 -25.90 8.52
C LEU A 106 -4.84 -26.75 9.78
N SER A 107 -3.60 -26.82 10.27
CA SER A 107 -3.34 -27.33 11.62
C SER A 107 -3.94 -26.40 12.69
N PRO A 108 -4.16 -26.88 13.94
CA PRO A 108 -4.70 -26.05 15.01
C PRO A 108 -3.90 -24.76 15.26
N ARG A 109 -2.57 -24.82 15.14
CA ARG A 109 -1.70 -23.63 15.28
C ARG A 109 -1.91 -22.62 14.14
N GLN A 110 -2.07 -23.10 12.91
CA GLN A 110 -2.31 -22.24 11.75
C GLN A 110 -3.71 -21.62 11.80
N LEU A 111 -4.71 -22.37 12.26
CA LEU A 111 -6.07 -21.86 12.42
C LEU A 111 -6.12 -20.68 13.41
N ALA A 112 -5.39 -20.75 14.52
CA ALA A 112 -5.30 -19.64 15.48
C ALA A 112 -4.59 -18.39 14.93
N VAL A 113 -3.73 -18.53 13.93
CA VAL A 113 -3.16 -17.39 13.20
C VAL A 113 -4.16 -16.87 12.18
N TYR A 114 -4.81 -17.77 11.43
CA TYR A 114 -5.82 -17.43 10.43
C TYR A 114 -6.99 -16.66 11.04
N ASP A 115 -7.52 -17.08 12.19
CA ASP A 115 -8.61 -16.40 12.89
C ASP A 115 -8.25 -14.97 13.32
N ARG A 116 -6.98 -14.73 13.70
CA ARG A 116 -6.50 -13.38 14.00
C ARG A 116 -6.47 -12.49 12.76
N LEU A 117 -5.96 -13.03 11.64
CA LEU A 117 -5.96 -12.31 10.36
C LEU A 117 -7.37 -12.00 9.85
N GLU A 118 -8.33 -12.92 10.03
CA GLU A 118 -9.73 -12.69 9.68
C GLU A 118 -10.40 -11.63 10.58
N ALA A 119 -10.06 -11.61 11.87
CA ALA A 119 -10.55 -10.58 12.79
C ALA A 119 -10.00 -9.19 12.44
N GLU A 120 -8.70 -9.10 12.14
CA GLU A 120 -8.05 -7.88 11.66
C GLU A 120 -8.71 -7.40 10.37
N ARG A 121 -8.91 -8.30 9.38
CA ARG A 121 -9.58 -7.94 8.12
C ARG A 121 -10.99 -7.39 8.35
N ARG A 122 -11.79 -8.04 9.20
CA ARG A 122 -13.16 -7.59 9.51
C ARG A 122 -13.21 -6.22 10.18
N ALA A 123 -12.23 -5.90 11.03
CA ALA A 123 -12.15 -4.60 11.69
C ALA A 123 -11.86 -3.44 10.72
N HIS A 124 -11.24 -3.71 9.58
CA HIS A 124 -10.90 -2.69 8.58
C HIS A 124 -11.96 -2.53 7.47
N MET A 125 -13.04 -3.32 7.48
CA MET A 125 -14.10 -3.17 6.48
C MET A 125 -15.13 -2.12 6.90
N PRO A 126 -15.61 -1.27 5.98
CA PRO A 126 -16.65 -0.30 6.27
C PRO A 126 -17.92 -1.00 6.78
N GLU A 127 -18.61 -0.34 7.70
CA GLU A 127 -19.86 -0.84 8.27
C GLU A 127 -20.93 -1.03 7.18
N ARG A 128 -21.81 -2.02 7.38
CA ARG A 128 -22.96 -2.20 6.50
C ARG A 128 -23.88 -0.99 6.68
N PRO A 129 -24.23 -0.24 5.62
CA PRO A 129 -25.16 0.87 5.73
C PRO A 129 -26.52 0.35 6.19
N ALA A 130 -27.14 1.08 7.12
CA ALA A 130 -28.49 0.77 7.59
C ALA A 130 -29.49 0.90 6.44
N GLY A 131 -30.37 -0.10 6.26
CA GLY A 131 -31.42 -0.10 5.22
C GLY A 131 -31.05 -0.77 3.90
N GLY A 132 -30.08 -1.68 3.89
CA GLY A 132 -29.76 -2.54 2.75
C GLY A 132 -30.46 -3.89 2.80
N ASP A 133 -31.77 -3.88 3.08
CA ASP A 133 -32.66 -5.04 3.20
C ASP A 133 -33.84 -4.88 2.24
#